data_AF-A0A964IBM7-F1
#
_entry.id   AF-A0A964IBM7-F1
#
_cell.length_a   1.000
_cell.length_b   1.000
_cell.length_c   1.000
_cell.angle_alpha   90.00
_cell.angle_beta   90.00
_cell.angle_gamma   90.00
#
_symmetry.space_group_name_H-M   'P 1'
#
loop_
_entity.id
_entity.type
_entity.pdbx_description
1 polymer ?
#
loop_
_entity_poly.entity_id
_entity_poly.type
_entity_poly.pdbx_seq_one_letter_code
_entity_poly.pdbx_strand_id
1 'polypeptide(L)'
;MNQLARDMVEAISAAVADDARVEACLEKAREAGYDLKVTLEAAIGFASRTPADASQAARGMKALPPARPPIEITSNDRRFLKSLRISADEPTEKEVE
;
A
#
# COMPACT_ATOMS: atom_id res chain seq x y z
N MET A 1 -16.25 -23.76 2.07
CA MET A 1 -15.19 -22.76 2.31
C MET A 1 -13.94 -23.50 2.76
N ASN A 2 -12.81 -23.24 2.12
CA ASN A 2 -11.54 -23.96 2.32
C ASN A 2 -11.03 -23.74 3.76
N GLN A 3 -10.75 -24.82 4.52
CA GLN A 3 -10.33 -24.73 5.93
C GLN A 3 -9.09 -23.87 6.10
N LEU A 4 -8.12 -24.01 5.19
CA LEU A 4 -6.87 -23.26 5.21
C LEU A 4 -7.08 -21.74 5.12
N ALA A 5 -8.12 -21.31 4.41
CA ALA A 5 -8.47 -19.90 4.33
C ALA A 5 -8.98 -19.37 5.67
N ARG A 6 -9.77 -20.16 6.40
CA ARG A 6 -10.26 -19.79 7.73
C ARG A 6 -9.12 -19.71 8.73
N ASP A 7 -8.26 -20.73 8.76
CA ASP A 7 -7.12 -20.77 9.68
C ASP A 7 -6.20 -19.56 9.46
N MET A 8 -5.99 -19.14 8.21
CA MET A 8 -5.24 -17.93 7.88
C MET A 8 -5.92 -16.65 8.37
N VAL A 9 -7.24 -16.51 8.18
CA VAL A 9 -7.98 -15.34 8.68
C VAL A 9 -7.89 -15.26 10.20
N GLU A 10 -8.10 -16.37 10.89
CA GLU A 10 -8.04 -16.43 12.35
C GLU A 10 -6.65 -16.09 12.89
N ALA A 11 -5.59 -16.62 12.26
CA ALA A 11 -4.22 -16.30 12.61
C ALA A 11 -3.91 -14.80 12.41
N ILE A 12 -4.38 -14.18 11.33
CA ILE A 12 -4.20 -12.75 11.09
C ILE A 12 -4.98 -11.93 12.13
N SER A 13 -6.23 -12.29 12.41
CA SER A 13 -7.04 -11.61 13.41
C SER A 13 -6.40 -11.65 14.80
N ALA A 14 -5.88 -12.81 15.21
CA ALA A 14 -5.13 -12.94 16.47
C ALA A 14 -3.86 -12.08 16.47
N ALA A 15 -3.08 -12.13 15.39
CA ALA A 15 -1.84 -11.35 15.29
C ALA A 15 -2.08 -9.83 15.36
N VAL A 16 -3.17 -9.34 14.76
CA VAL A 16 -3.54 -7.91 14.80
C VAL A 16 -4.09 -7.52 16.17
N ALA A 17 -4.84 -8.41 16.85
CA ALA A 17 -5.38 -8.16 18.17
C ALA A 17 -4.28 -7.98 19.24
N ASP A 18 -3.17 -8.70 19.10
CA ASP A 18 -2.05 -8.67 20.06
C ASP A 18 -0.91 -7.70 19.66
N ASP A 19 -1.03 -6.96 18.54
CA ASP A 19 0.03 -6.03 18.09
C ASP A 19 -0.04 -4.70 18.85
N ALA A 20 0.98 -4.44 19.69
CA ALA A 20 1.08 -3.24 20.51
C ALA A 20 1.04 -1.92 19.71
N ARG A 21 1.42 -1.90 18.43
CA ARG A 21 1.36 -0.69 17.60
C ARG A 21 -0.08 -0.40 17.17
N VAL A 22 -0.88 -1.45 16.96
CA VAL A 22 -2.31 -1.33 16.67
C VAL A 22 -3.03 -0.76 17.89
N GLU A 23 -2.78 -1.32 19.09
CA GLU A 23 -3.35 -0.79 20.33
C GLU A 23 -2.96 0.68 20.59
N ALA A 24 -1.67 1.02 20.48
CA ALA A 24 -1.21 2.39 20.68
C ALA A 24 -1.84 3.38 19.67
N CYS A 25 -2.16 2.93 18.46
CA CYS A 25 -2.86 3.75 17.47
C CYS A 25 -4.33 3.96 17.86
N LEU A 26 -5.00 2.90 18.33
CA LEU A 26 -6.38 2.95 18.80
C LEU A 26 -6.53 3.85 20.03
N GLU A 27 -5.59 3.79 20.98
CA GLU A 27 -5.60 4.67 22.15
C GLU A 27 -5.44 6.14 21.76
N LYS A 28 -4.50 6.47 20.87
CA LYS A 28 -4.32 7.84 20.36
C LYS A 28 -5.57 8.38 19.68
N ALA A 29 -6.25 7.54 18.91
CA ALA A 29 -7.52 7.92 18.30
C ALA A 29 -8.60 8.20 19.35
N ARG A 30 -8.66 7.38 20.40
CA ARG A 30 -9.60 7.55 21.51
C ARG A 30 -9.33 8.83 22.31
N GLU A 31 -8.06 9.15 22.57
CA GLU A 31 -7.64 10.40 23.21
C GLU A 31 -8.02 11.62 22.37
N ALA A 32 -7.98 11.50 21.04
CA ALA A 32 -8.46 12.53 20.11
C ALA A 32 -10.00 12.59 20.00
N GLY A 33 -10.74 11.76 20.74
CA GLY A 33 -12.21 11.75 20.77
C GLY A 33 -12.87 10.93 19.67
N TYR A 34 -12.12 10.08 18.96
CA TYR A 34 -12.67 9.19 17.93
C TYR A 34 -12.96 7.79 18.49
N ASP A 35 -14.06 7.19 18.05
CA ASP A 35 -14.35 5.76 18.24
C ASP A 35 -13.99 5.00 16.97
N LEU A 36 -12.97 4.14 17.05
CA LEU A 36 -12.31 3.56 15.89
C LEU A 36 -12.50 2.04 15.88
N LYS A 37 -13.04 1.53 14.76
CA LYS A 37 -13.25 0.10 14.52
C LYS A 37 -12.38 -0.37 13.35
N VAL A 38 -11.55 -1.38 13.58
CA VAL A 38 -10.75 -2.01 12.54
C VAL A 38 -11.49 -3.22 11.99
N THR A 39 -11.63 -3.29 10.67
CA THR A 39 -12.20 -4.44 9.96
C THR A 39 -11.23 -4.86 8.87
N LEU A 40 -10.85 -6.14 8.81
CA LEU A 40 -9.96 -6.66 7.76
C LEU A 40 -10.77 -7.43 6.72
N GLU A 41 -10.67 -6.99 5.46
CA GLU A 41 -11.07 -7.76 4.30
C GLU A 41 -9.82 -8.29 3.61
N ALA A 42 -9.64 -9.62 3.62
CA ALA A 42 -8.50 -10.28 2.99
C ALA A 42 -8.98 -11.25 1.90
N ALA A 43 -8.46 -11.08 0.68
CA ALA A 43 -8.64 -12.04 -0.41
C ALA A 43 -7.50 -13.08 -0.36
N ILE A 44 -7.83 -14.34 -0.09
CA ILE A 44 -6.86 -15.43 0.02
C ILE A 44 -6.83 -16.23 -1.28
N GLY A 45 -5.72 -16.14 -2.02
CA GLY A 45 -5.47 -16.92 -3.23
C GLY A 45 -4.65 -18.17 -2.93
N PHE A 46 -5.08 -19.33 -3.44
CA PHE A 46 -4.30 -20.57 -3.40
C PHE A 46 -3.79 -20.90 -4.80
N ALA A 47 -2.49 -21.15 -4.93
CA ALA A 47 -1.89 -21.69 -6.14
C ALA A 47 -1.44 -23.13 -5.89
N SER A 48 -1.91 -24.07 -6.72
CA SER A 48 -1.39 -25.44 -6.72
C SER A 48 0.03 -25.44 -7.25
N ARG A 49 0.99 -25.95 -6.49
CA ARG A 49 2.35 -26.19 -6.98
C ARG A 49 2.40 -27.56 -7.63
N THR A 50 2.45 -27.62 -8.96
CA THR A 50 2.95 -28.82 -9.64
C THR A 50 4.48 -28.76 -9.70
N PRO A 51 5.20 -29.91 -9.69
CA PRO A 51 6.67 -29.91 -9.71
C PRO A 51 7.28 -29.23 -10.95
N ALA A 52 6.52 -29.01 -12.02
CA ALA A 52 6.95 -28.25 -13.20
C ALA A 52 6.94 -26.72 -12.98
N ASP A 53 6.15 -26.22 -12.03
CA ASP A 53 5.97 -24.78 -11.77
C ASP A 53 6.99 -24.19 -10.79
N ALA A 54 7.81 -25.02 -10.14
CA ALA A 54 8.85 -24.56 -9.21
C ALA A 54 9.91 -23.67 -9.89
N SER A 55 10.12 -23.82 -11.21
CA SER A 55 11.01 -22.94 -11.99
C SER A 55 10.39 -21.59 -12.36
N GLN A 56 9.07 -21.44 -12.25
CA GLN A 56 8.34 -20.20 -12.56
C GLN A 56 7.93 -19.42 -11.30
N ALA A 57 8.07 -19.99 -10.09
CA ALA A 57 7.73 -19.33 -8.83
C ALA A 57 8.58 -18.05 -8.55
N ALA A 58 9.75 -17.90 -9.19
CA ALA A 58 10.53 -16.66 -9.15
C ALA A 58 9.96 -15.54 -10.04
N ARG A 59 8.95 -15.82 -10.89
CA ARG A 59 8.32 -14.86 -11.81
C ARG A 59 6.92 -14.40 -11.37
N GLY A 60 6.41 -14.96 -10.25
CA GLY A 60 5.05 -14.73 -9.76
C GLY A 60 4.90 -13.57 -8.76
N MET A 61 6.00 -13.03 -8.23
CA MET A 61 5.97 -11.67 -7.69
C MET A 61 5.82 -10.73 -8.87
N LYS A 62 4.58 -10.54 -9.33
CA LYS A 62 4.23 -9.44 -10.21
C LYS A 62 4.72 -8.21 -9.50
N ALA A 63 5.84 -7.66 -9.97
CA ALA A 63 6.38 -6.42 -9.46
C ALA A 63 5.20 -5.45 -9.31
N LEU A 64 5.09 -4.84 -8.14
CA LEU A 64 4.17 -3.72 -7.92
C LEU A 64 4.28 -2.83 -9.19
N PRO A 65 3.18 -2.51 -9.88
CA PRO A 65 3.26 -1.71 -11.09
C PRO A 65 4.11 -0.47 -10.78
N PRO A 66 5.05 -0.08 -11.66
CA PRO A 66 5.96 1.02 -11.38
C PRO A 66 5.14 2.22 -10.89
N ALA A 67 5.58 2.78 -9.77
CA ALA A 67 4.91 3.85 -9.05
C ALA A 67 4.65 5.03 -9.99
N ARG A 68 3.43 5.10 -10.54
CA ARG A 68 2.89 6.13 -11.45
C ARG A 68 3.75 6.35 -12.71
N PRO A 69 3.16 6.31 -13.93
CA PRO A 69 3.89 6.79 -15.10
C PRO A 69 4.34 8.24 -14.86
N PRO A 70 5.54 8.65 -15.31
CA PRO A 70 5.96 10.03 -15.21
C PRO A 70 4.90 10.92 -15.86
N ILE A 71 4.47 11.98 -15.16
CA ILE A 71 3.49 12.92 -15.69
C ILE A 71 4.10 13.57 -16.94
N GLU A 72 3.54 13.28 -18.11
CA GLU A 72 3.98 13.85 -19.37
C GLU A 72 3.49 15.30 -19.48
N ILE A 73 4.37 16.26 -19.22
CA ILE A 73 4.05 17.69 -19.35
C ILE A 73 4.05 18.08 -20.84
N THR A 74 2.88 18.37 -21.38
CA THR A 74 2.70 18.79 -22.78
C THR A 74 3.18 20.22 -23.02
N SER A 75 3.35 20.61 -24.28
CA SER A 75 3.72 21.98 -24.66
C SER A 75 2.70 23.03 -24.18
N ASN A 76 1.43 22.66 -24.08
CA ASN A 76 0.37 23.55 -23.58
C ASN A 76 0.51 23.74 -22.06
N ASP A 77 0.77 22.66 -21.33
CA ASP A 77 0.98 22.70 -19.88
C ASP A 77 2.17 23.59 -19.52
N ARG A 78 3.28 23.51 -20.27
CA ARG A 78 4.45 24.40 -20.08
C ARG A 78 4.09 25.88 -20.28
N ARG A 79 3.24 26.19 -21.26
CA ARG A 79 2.81 27.57 -21.53
C ARG A 79 1.88 28.08 -20.41
N PHE A 80 0.99 27.22 -19.94
CA PHE A 80 0.09 27.51 -18.81
C PHE A 80 0.85 27.73 -17.50
N LEU A 81 1.77 26.83 -17.13
CA LEU A 81 2.60 26.95 -15.93
C LEU A 81 3.46 28.23 -15.95
N LYS A 82 4.02 28.60 -17.11
CA LYS A 82 4.73 29.88 -17.29
C LYS A 82 3.83 31.09 -17.04
N SER A 83 2.57 31.05 -17.49
CA SER A 83 1.61 32.14 -17.24
C SER A 83 1.30 32.31 -15.75
N LEU A 84 1.37 31.22 -14.98
CA LEU A 84 1.19 31.20 -13.53
C LEU A 84 2.50 31.47 -12.76
N ARG A 85 3.62 31.75 -13.43
CA ARG A 85 4.96 31.89 -12.83
C ARG A 85 5.42 30.66 -12.02
N ILE A 86 5.00 29.47 -12.45
CA ILE A 86 5.42 28.19 -11.86
C ILE A 86 6.52 27.59 -12.75
N SER A 87 7.69 27.36 -12.18
CA SER A 87 8.81 26.68 -12.84
C SER A 87 8.64 25.16 -12.70
N ALA A 88 8.59 24.43 -13.81
CA ALA A 88 8.45 22.96 -13.79
C ALA A 88 9.79 22.22 -13.52
N ASP A 89 10.93 22.92 -13.62
CA ASP A 89 12.29 22.37 -13.51
C ASP A 89 12.97 22.64 -12.15
N GLU A 90 12.25 23.13 -11.14
CA GLU A 90 12.82 23.46 -9.83
C GLU A 90 12.62 22.30 -8.83
N PRO A 91 13.64 21.51 -8.48
CA PRO A 91 13.56 20.60 -7.35
C PRO A 91 13.51 21.45 -6.08
N THR A 92 12.36 21.47 -5.41
CA THR A 92 12.23 22.04 -4.06
C THR A 92 12.86 21.08 -3.05
N GLU A 93 14.19 20.99 -3.04
CA GLU A 93 14.93 20.50 -1.89
C GLU A 93 14.98 21.65 -0.87
N LYS A 94 14.06 21.63 0.07
CA LYS A 94 14.24 22.30 1.36
C LYS A 94 14.54 21.20 2.37
N GLU A 95 15.82 20.85 2.50
CA GLU A 95 16.32 20.26 3.73
C GLU A 95 16.25 21.36 4.80
N VAL A 96 15.54 21.04 5.89
CA VAL A 96 15.48 21.85 7.11
C VAL A 96 16.48 21.21 8.06
N GLU A 97 17.57 21.91 8.35
CA GLU A 97 18.44 21.63 9.51
C GLU A 97 17.93 22.43 10.72
#